data_AF-A0A1G5AWP1-F1
#
_entry.id   AF-A0A1G5AWP1-F1
#
_cell.length_a   1.000
_cell.length_b   1.000
_cell.length_c   1.000
_cell.angle_alpha   90.00
_cell.angle_beta   90.00
_cell.angle_gamma   90.00
#
_symmetry.space_group_name_H-M   'P 1'
#
loop_
_entity.id
_entity.type
_entity.pdbx_description
1 polymer ?
#
loop_
_entity_poly.entity_id
_entity_poly.type
_entity_poly.pdbx_seq_one_letter_code
_entity_poly.pdbx_strand_id
1 'polypeptide(L)'
;MDTADMVINIVSGIALAALIGGVIFGIIWAVIYTKKIKEKTAEFIKNLSDEQLDIISNTPYRGLGDPKRPNAVVVKGMVMEMKEKGNNIVFSILYYDHYFPNSDELRVTDIVKLPKSKVKEMGIRLHSYVDMVLNEDKTPEIINA
;
A
#
# COMPACT_ATOMS: atom_id res chain seq x y z
N MET A 1 38.79 7.01 -38.91
CA MET A 1 37.80 6.59 -37.90
C MET A 1 37.94 5.08 -37.83
N ASP A 2 38.63 4.58 -36.82
CA ASP A 2 38.92 3.14 -36.72
C ASP A 2 37.65 2.38 -36.34
N THR A 3 37.58 1.12 -36.73
CA THR A 3 36.42 0.24 -36.51
C THR A 3 36.03 0.16 -35.02
N ALA A 4 37.00 0.35 -34.11
CA ALA A 4 36.79 0.40 -32.66
C ALA A 4 35.97 1.62 -32.20
N ASP A 5 36.20 2.82 -32.76
CA ASP A 5 35.47 4.05 -32.39
C ASP A 5 34.00 3.99 -32.81
N MET A 6 33.73 3.34 -33.94
CA MET A 6 32.36 3.13 -34.45
C MET A 6 31.56 2.18 -33.54
N VAL A 7 32.20 1.11 -33.04
CA VAL A 7 31.56 0.15 -32.12
C VAL A 7 31.26 0.80 -30.77
N ILE A 8 32.16 1.62 -30.23
CA ILE A 8 31.95 2.32 -28.94
C ILE A 8 30.77 3.31 -29.02
N ASN A 9 30.61 4.04 -30.12
CA ASN A 9 29.50 4.97 -30.31
C ASN A 9 28.14 4.25 -30.48
N ILE A 10 28.11 3.13 -31.20
CA ILE A 10 26.88 2.31 -31.36
C ILE A 10 26.47 1.69 -30.03
N VAL A 11 27.40 1.11 -29.27
CA VAL A 11 27.13 0.50 -27.96
C VAL A 11 26.66 1.56 -26.95
N SER A 12 27.29 2.74 -26.95
CA SER A 12 26.88 3.86 -26.10
C SER A 12 25.49 4.40 -26.44
N GLY A 13 25.14 4.47 -27.73
CA GLY A 13 23.81 4.88 -28.20
C GLY A 13 22.71 3.88 -27.82
N ILE A 14 22.98 2.58 -27.92
CA ILE A 14 22.04 1.51 -27.51
C ILE A 14 21.85 1.52 -25.99
N ALA A 15 22.92 1.71 -25.21
CA ALA A 15 22.86 1.79 -23.75
C ALA A 15 22.02 2.98 -23.27
N LEU A 16 22.15 4.15 -23.92
CA LEU A 16 21.36 5.34 -23.61
C LEU A 16 19.88 5.15 -23.99
N ALA A 17 19.60 4.55 -25.15
CA ALA A 17 18.24 4.24 -25.58
C ALA A 17 17.56 3.19 -24.68
N ALA A 18 18.30 2.18 -24.20
CA ALA A 18 17.80 1.19 -23.25
C ALA A 18 17.53 1.78 -21.86
N LEU A 19 18.37 2.72 -21.40
CA LEU A 19 18.15 3.47 -20.16
C LEU A 19 16.88 4.34 -20.25
N ILE A 20 16.73 5.11 -21.33
CA ILE A 20 15.56 5.96 -21.56
C ILE A 20 14.29 5.10 -21.70
N GLY A 21 14.36 4.02 -22.49
CA GLY A 21 13.25 3.07 -22.66
C GLY A 21 12.85 2.39 -21.35
N GLY A 22 13.82 1.96 -20.54
CA GLY A 22 13.57 1.34 -19.23
C GLY A 22 12.94 2.31 -18.23
N VAL A 23 13.39 3.57 -18.21
CA VAL A 23 12.81 4.62 -17.35
C VAL A 23 11.38 4.95 -17.78
N ILE A 24 11.13 5.13 -19.08
CA ILE A 24 9.78 5.40 -19.61
C ILE A 24 8.84 4.21 -19.34
N PHE A 25 9.29 2.98 -19.56
CA PHE A 25 8.52 1.77 -19.30
C PHE A 25 8.21 1.62 -17.81
N GLY A 26 9.18 1.89 -16.93
CA GLY A 26 8.99 1.89 -15.47
C GLY A 26 7.97 2.94 -15.01
N ILE A 27 8.04 4.17 -15.56
CA ILE A 27 7.08 5.24 -15.26
C ILE A 27 5.68 4.87 -15.75
N ILE A 28 5.55 4.36 -16.98
CA ILE A 28 4.25 3.91 -17.54
C ILE A 28 3.67 2.79 -16.69
N TRP A 29 4.47 1.80 -16.28
CA TRP A 29 4.01 0.73 -15.39
C TRP A 29 3.61 1.24 -13.99
N ALA A 30 4.36 2.18 -13.42
CA ALA A 30 4.02 2.82 -12.14
C ALA A 30 2.70 3.60 -12.24
N VAL A 31 2.48 4.33 -13.34
CA VAL A 31 1.23 5.05 -13.61
C VAL A 31 0.06 4.08 -13.83
N ILE A 32 0.25 2.98 -14.55
CA ILE A 32 -0.78 1.95 -14.72
C ILE A 32 -1.10 1.25 -13.40
N TYR A 33 -0.09 0.95 -12.58
CA TYR A 33 -0.27 0.32 -11.29
C TYR A 33 -1.06 1.20 -10.32
N THR A 34 -0.75 2.50 -10.28
CA THR A 34 -1.51 3.48 -9.47
C THR A 34 -2.94 3.65 -9.98
N LYS A 35 -3.18 3.67 -11.29
CA LYS A 35 -4.54 3.65 -11.87
C LYS A 35 -5.34 2.41 -11.48
N LYS A 36 -4.73 1.22 -11.60
CA LYS A 36 -5.38 -0.05 -11.23
C LYS A 36 -5.74 -0.12 -9.75
N ILE A 37 -4.91 0.41 -8.86
CA ILE A 37 -5.24 0.50 -7.43
C ILE A 37 -6.42 1.45 -7.24
N LYS A 38 -6.39 2.65 -7.85
CA LYS A 38 -7.51 3.61 -7.74
C LYS A 38 -8.84 3.04 -8.25
N GLU A 39 -8.83 2.36 -9.39
CA GLU A 39 -10.02 1.71 -9.96
C GLU A 39 -10.57 0.63 -9.02
N LYS A 40 -9.69 -0.27 -8.53
CA LYS A 40 -10.09 -1.32 -7.58
C LYS A 40 -10.62 -0.75 -6.26
N THR A 41 -9.96 0.28 -5.72
CA THR A 41 -10.41 0.95 -4.51
C THR A 41 -11.77 1.60 -4.72
N ALA A 42 -11.99 2.28 -5.85
CA ALA A 42 -13.29 2.89 -6.17
C ALA A 42 -14.40 1.85 -6.33
N GLU A 43 -14.11 0.72 -7.00
CA GLU A 43 -15.06 -0.40 -7.12
C GLU A 43 -15.36 -1.03 -5.76
N PHE A 44 -14.35 -1.24 -4.93
CA PHE A 44 -14.52 -1.75 -3.57
C PHE A 44 -15.39 -0.83 -2.72
N ILE A 45 -15.09 0.48 -2.70
CA ILE A 45 -15.88 1.48 -1.95
C ILE A 45 -17.34 1.51 -2.42
N LYS A 46 -17.60 1.40 -3.73
CA LYS A 46 -18.97 1.34 -4.29
C LYS A 46 -19.77 0.12 -3.81
N ASN A 47 -19.08 -0.95 -3.44
CA ASN A 47 -19.70 -2.20 -2.98
C ASN A 47 -19.79 -2.29 -1.45
N LEU A 48 -19.31 -1.29 -0.71
CA LEU A 48 -19.50 -1.22 0.74
C LEU A 48 -20.92 -0.80 1.08
N SER A 49 -21.46 -1.33 2.17
CA SER A 49 -22.69 -0.77 2.75
C SER A 49 -22.41 0.60 3.38
N ASP A 50 -23.46 1.42 3.51
CA ASP A 50 -23.36 2.72 4.18
C ASP A 50 -22.85 2.58 5.62
N GLU A 51 -23.29 1.53 6.33
CA GLU A 51 -22.79 1.20 7.67
C GLU A 51 -21.29 0.88 7.67
N GLN A 52 -20.81 0.14 6.66
CA GLN A 52 -19.41 -0.19 6.57
C GLN A 52 -18.53 1.04 6.31
N LEU A 53 -19.00 1.92 5.44
CA LEU A 53 -18.34 3.17 5.10
C LEU A 53 -18.35 4.13 6.30
N ASP A 54 -19.45 4.20 7.04
CA ASP A 54 -19.60 4.98 8.26
C ASP A 54 -18.60 4.54 9.32
N ILE A 55 -18.48 3.24 9.58
CA ILE A 55 -17.51 2.72 10.55
C ILE A 55 -16.07 3.11 10.17
N ILE A 56 -15.69 3.00 8.89
CA ILE A 56 -14.33 3.33 8.45
C ILE A 56 -14.08 4.84 8.53
N SER A 57 -15.07 5.65 8.17
CA SER A 57 -14.91 7.11 8.03
C SER A 57 -15.08 7.86 9.34
N ASN A 58 -15.90 7.35 10.28
CA ASN A 58 -16.25 8.05 11.51
C ASN A 58 -15.63 7.46 12.78
N THR A 59 -14.95 6.30 12.70
CA THR A 59 -14.20 5.80 13.87
C THR A 59 -12.99 6.69 14.13
N PRO A 60 -12.89 7.34 15.31
CA PRO A 60 -11.75 8.20 15.61
C PRO A 60 -10.47 7.38 15.78
N TYR A 61 -9.35 7.97 15.38
CA TYR A 61 -8.05 7.40 15.71
C TYR A 61 -7.78 7.50 17.22
N ARG A 62 -6.92 6.61 17.73
CA ARG A 62 -6.48 6.62 19.12
C ARG A 62 -4.96 6.72 19.18
N GLY A 63 -4.42 7.51 20.10
CA GLY A 63 -2.98 7.51 20.35
C GLY A 63 -2.51 6.13 20.83
N LEU A 64 -1.37 5.63 20.32
CA LEU A 64 -0.83 4.34 20.74
C LEU A 64 -0.32 4.36 22.19
N GLY A 65 0.14 5.53 22.67
CA GLY A 65 0.64 5.70 24.04
C GLY A 65 1.99 5.04 24.31
N ASP A 66 2.70 4.56 23.29
CA ASP A 66 4.03 3.95 23.39
C ASP A 66 5.12 5.04 23.31
N PRO A 67 5.95 5.23 24.37
CA PRO A 67 7.05 6.20 24.36
C PRO A 67 8.09 5.96 23.25
N LYS A 68 8.19 4.73 22.71
CA LYS A 68 9.08 4.39 21.59
C LYS A 68 8.49 4.74 20.23
N ARG A 69 7.22 5.12 20.19
CA ARG A 69 6.46 5.47 18.99
C ARG A 69 5.57 6.71 19.27
N PRO A 70 6.17 7.87 19.56
CA PRO A 70 5.44 9.05 20.04
C PRO A 70 4.41 9.60 19.05
N ASN A 71 4.63 9.40 17.74
CA ASN A 71 3.73 9.79 16.65
C ASN A 71 3.02 8.57 16.05
N ALA A 72 2.65 7.59 16.89
CA ALA A 72 1.85 6.46 16.44
C ALA A 72 0.39 6.58 16.87
N VAL A 73 -0.49 6.28 15.93
CA VAL A 73 -1.93 6.18 16.17
C VAL A 73 -2.44 4.82 15.74
N VAL A 74 -3.52 4.41 16.37
CA VAL A 74 -4.32 3.26 16.00
C VAL A 74 -5.52 3.78 15.20
N VAL A 75 -5.67 3.29 13.98
CA VAL A 75 -6.80 3.56 13.09
C VAL A 75 -7.54 2.27 12.79
N LYS A 76 -8.83 2.39 12.47
CA LYS A 76 -9.63 1.26 11.99
C LYS A 76 -9.48 1.15 10.47
N GLY A 77 -9.18 -0.05 9.99
CA GLY A 77 -9.14 -0.38 8.58
C GLY A 77 -10.05 -1.55 8.23
N MET A 78 -10.32 -1.73 6.94
CA MET A 78 -11.02 -2.88 6.39
C MET A 78 -10.15 -3.60 5.36
N VAL A 79 -10.03 -4.92 5.50
CA VAL A 79 -9.24 -5.75 4.59
C VAL A 79 -9.92 -5.81 3.22
N MET A 80 -9.29 -5.20 2.23
CA MET A 80 -9.74 -5.20 0.83
C MET A 80 -9.20 -6.41 0.07
N GLU A 81 -7.94 -6.78 0.30
CA GLU A 81 -7.29 -7.88 -0.44
C GLU A 81 -6.30 -8.62 0.45
N MET A 82 -6.17 -9.93 0.22
CA MET A 82 -5.19 -10.80 0.87
C MET A 82 -4.42 -11.56 -0.20
N LYS A 83 -3.10 -11.38 -0.25
CA LYS A 83 -2.22 -12.07 -1.20
C LYS A 83 -1.19 -12.91 -0.46
N GLU A 84 -1.11 -14.18 -0.79
CA GLU A 84 -0.05 -15.03 -0.24
C GLU A 84 1.32 -14.69 -0.86
N LYS A 85 2.34 -14.55 0.00
CA LYS A 85 3.72 -14.35 -0.40
C LYS A 85 4.65 -15.17 0.50
N GLY A 86 4.96 -16.39 0.05
CA GLY A 86 5.72 -17.36 0.85
C GLY A 86 4.98 -17.71 2.14
N ASN A 87 5.64 -17.51 3.29
CA ASN A 87 5.06 -17.76 4.61
C ASN A 87 4.19 -16.60 5.14
N ASN A 88 4.05 -15.52 4.37
CA ASN A 88 3.32 -14.33 4.78
C ASN A 88 2.07 -14.12 3.91
N ILE A 89 1.13 -13.35 4.44
CA ILE A 89 0.03 -12.75 3.70
C ILE A 89 0.29 -11.24 3.66
N VAL A 90 0.21 -10.67 2.46
CA VAL A 90 0.27 -9.24 2.20
C VAL A 90 -1.16 -8.74 2.11
N PHE A 91 -1.48 -7.69 2.84
CA PHE A 91 -2.81 -7.11 2.93
C PHE A 91 -2.87 -5.79 2.16
N SER A 92 -3.95 -5.63 1.39
CA SER A 92 -4.41 -4.31 0.99
C SER A 92 -5.53 -3.90 1.94
N ILE A 93 -5.37 -2.80 2.67
CA ILE A 93 -6.32 -2.38 3.72
C ILE A 93 -6.78 -0.96 3.43
N LEU A 94 -8.10 -0.79 3.35
CA LEU A 94 -8.77 0.50 3.24
C LEU A 94 -8.89 1.12 4.63
N TYR A 95 -8.48 2.36 4.81
CA TYR A 95 -8.64 3.11 6.07
C TYR A 95 -8.90 4.59 5.76
N TYR A 96 -9.49 5.30 6.71
CA TYR A 96 -9.69 6.75 6.59
C TYR A 96 -8.57 7.47 7.35
N ASP A 97 -7.87 8.39 6.69
CA ASP A 97 -6.67 9.03 7.23
C ASP A 97 -6.96 10.37 7.92
N HIS A 98 -7.56 10.29 9.11
CA HIS A 98 -7.77 11.47 9.96
C HIS A 98 -6.49 12.01 10.63
N TYR A 99 -5.37 11.29 10.48
CA TYR A 99 -4.16 11.54 11.27
C TYR A 99 -3.19 12.49 10.55
N PHE A 100 -3.01 12.31 9.24
CA PHE A 100 -2.14 13.20 8.48
C PHE A 100 -2.91 14.43 7.99
N PRO A 101 -2.48 15.67 8.33
CA PRO A 101 -3.26 16.90 8.12
C PRO A 101 -3.53 17.31 6.66
N ASN A 102 -3.19 16.47 5.67
CA ASN A 102 -3.39 16.72 4.25
C ASN A 102 -4.22 15.62 3.55
N SER A 103 -4.95 14.79 4.29
CA SER A 103 -5.61 13.63 3.70
C SER A 103 -6.86 13.18 4.41
N ASP A 104 -7.85 14.07 4.52
CA ASP A 104 -9.22 13.73 4.91
C ASP A 104 -9.89 12.90 3.78
N GLU A 105 -9.32 11.73 3.51
CA GLU A 105 -9.66 10.85 2.40
C GLU A 105 -9.47 9.38 2.78
N LEU A 106 -10.20 8.52 2.07
CA LEU A 106 -9.99 7.08 2.13
C LEU A 106 -8.69 6.70 1.42
N ARG A 107 -7.85 5.95 2.12
CA ARG A 107 -6.56 5.48 1.65
C ARG A 107 -6.47 3.97 1.68
N VAL A 108 -5.60 3.43 0.83
CA VAL A 108 -5.26 2.01 0.83
C VAL A 108 -3.77 1.85 1.11
N THR A 109 -3.44 0.99 2.06
CA THR A 109 -2.07 0.49 2.25
C THR A 109 -1.96 -0.90 1.66
N ASP A 110 -0.94 -1.17 0.85
CA ASP A 110 -0.69 -2.45 0.15
C ASP A 110 0.58 -3.17 0.65
N ILE A 111 1.13 -2.71 1.79
CA ILE A 111 2.43 -3.15 2.29
C ILE A 111 2.37 -3.90 3.63
N VAL A 112 1.20 -4.05 4.23
CA VAL A 112 1.06 -4.71 5.53
C VAL A 112 1.25 -6.22 5.37
N LYS A 113 2.16 -6.80 6.14
CA LYS A 113 2.51 -8.22 6.05
C LYS A 113 2.39 -8.89 7.40
N LEU A 114 1.70 -10.03 7.44
CA LEU A 114 1.66 -10.90 8.60
C LEU A 114 1.98 -12.36 8.22
N PRO A 115 2.65 -13.12 9.11
CA PRO A 115 2.80 -14.56 8.94
C PRO A 115 1.45 -15.27 8.86
N LYS A 116 1.32 -16.31 8.02
CA LYS A 116 0.09 -17.10 7.86
C LYS A 116 -0.47 -17.62 9.20
N SER A 117 0.41 -18.00 10.13
CA SER A 117 0.03 -18.45 11.48
C SER A 117 -0.69 -17.35 12.27
N LYS A 118 -0.17 -16.12 12.24
CA LYS A 118 -0.78 -14.97 12.92
C LYS A 118 -2.11 -14.56 12.31
N VAL A 119 -2.22 -14.62 10.98
CA VAL A 119 -3.49 -14.35 10.29
C VAL A 119 -4.58 -15.32 10.74
N LYS A 120 -4.24 -16.61 10.88
CA LYS A 120 -5.16 -17.63 11.38
C LYS A 120 -5.52 -17.44 12.86
N GLU A 121 -4.54 -17.11 13.69
CA GLU A 121 -4.71 -16.83 15.13
C GLU A 121 -5.66 -15.64 15.35
N MET A 122 -5.47 -14.57 14.59
CA MET A 122 -6.29 -13.35 14.67
C MET A 122 -7.63 -13.48 13.93
N GLY A 123 -7.86 -14.57 13.19
CA GLY A 123 -9.12 -14.78 12.47
C GLY A 123 -9.39 -13.79 11.33
N ILE A 124 -8.36 -13.12 10.79
CA ILE A 124 -8.49 -12.09 9.76
C ILE A 124 -8.99 -12.71 8.45
N ARG A 125 -10.04 -12.11 7.87
CA ARG A 125 -10.61 -12.49 6.56
C ARG A 125 -10.75 -11.26 5.66
N LEU A 126 -11.08 -11.49 4.39
CA LEU A 126 -11.53 -10.42 3.51
C LEU A 126 -12.74 -9.70 4.13
N HIS A 127 -12.79 -8.38 3.96
CA HIS A 127 -13.81 -7.47 4.53
C HIS A 127 -13.86 -7.39 6.06
N SER A 128 -12.92 -8.04 6.77
CA SER A 128 -12.83 -7.90 8.22
C SER A 128 -12.30 -6.52 8.58
N TYR A 129 -12.80 -5.97 9.69
CA TYR A 129 -12.18 -4.82 10.32
C TYR A 129 -10.90 -5.23 11.02
N VAL A 130 -9.91 -4.34 11.01
CA VAL A 130 -8.64 -4.52 11.72
C VAL A 130 -8.23 -3.21 12.36
N ASP A 131 -7.61 -3.29 13.54
CA ASP A 131 -6.92 -2.16 14.14
C ASP A 131 -5.50 -2.11 13.59
N MET A 132 -5.14 -0.99 12.98
CA MET A 132 -3.84 -0.73 12.39
C MET A 132 -3.09 0.36 13.14
N VAL A 133 -1.80 0.15 13.37
CA VAL A 133 -0.90 1.21 13.80
C VAL A 133 -0.36 1.94 12.58
N LEU A 134 -0.58 3.25 12.52
CA LEU A 134 0.10 4.17 11.62
C LEU A 134 1.17 4.93 12.39
N ASN A 135 2.33 5.12 11.78
CA ASN A 135 3.42 5.92 12.30
C ASN A 135 4.18 6.49 11.10
N GLU A 136 4.50 7.79 11.12
CA GLU A 136 5.02 8.53 9.96
C GLU A 136 6.25 7.88 9.32
N ASP A 137 7.11 7.25 10.13
CA ASP A 137 8.39 6.68 9.70
C ASP A 137 8.40 5.15 9.66
N LYS A 138 7.25 4.49 9.87
CA LYS A 138 7.18 3.02 9.91
C LYS A 138 6.09 2.46 9.00
N THR A 139 6.35 1.26 8.49
CA THR A 139 5.34 0.50 7.77
C THR A 139 4.12 0.26 8.68
N PRO A 140 2.88 0.44 8.18
CA PRO A 140 1.70 0.14 8.97
C PRO A 140 1.65 -1.31 9.44
N GLU A 141 1.15 -1.53 10.65
CA GLU A 141 1.10 -2.84 11.31
C GLU A 141 -0.34 -3.14 11.75
N ILE A 142 -0.86 -4.34 11.45
CA ILE A 142 -2.10 -4.82 12.08
C ILE A 142 -1.76 -5.29 13.50
N ILE A 143 -2.50 -4.79 14.49
CA ILE A 143 -2.32 -5.17 15.90
C ILE A 143 -3.51 -5.95 16.46
N ASN A 144 -4.69 -5.82 15.85
CA ASN A 144 -5.88 -6.56 16.26
C ASN A 144 -6.87 -6.74 15.09
N ALA A 145 -7.79 -7.69 15.22
CA ALA A 145 -8.83 -8.01 14.23
C ALA A 145 -10.16 -8.32 14.93
#